data_AF-A0A1S3CM79-F1
#
_entry.id   AF-A0A1S3CM79-F1
#
_cell.length_a   1.000
_cell.length_b   1.000
_cell.length_c   1.000
_cell.angle_alpha   90.00
_cell.angle_beta   90.00
_cell.angle_gamma   90.00
#
_symmetry.space_group_name_H-M   'P 1'
#
loop_
_entity.id
_entity.type
_entity.pdbx_description
1 polymer ?
#
loop_
_entity_poly.entity_id
_entity_poly.type
_entity_poly.pdbx_seq_one_letter_code
_entity_poly.pdbx_strand_id
1 'polypeptide(L)'
;MSATLNMLAVDKLNGNNYASWKNTINTVLIIDDLIFVLVEECPQVPAANATRTVREAYERWAKANEKARAYILASLSKVLAKKHESMLTTREIMDSLQEMFGQASYQIKHDALKYIYNARMNEGASVREHVLNMMVHFNVAEMNGAVIDEAS
;
A
#
# COMPACT_ATOMS: atom_id res chain seq x y z
N MET A 1 8.50 11.61 17.20
CA MET A 1 8.21 10.98 15.90
C MET A 1 6.72 11.16 15.65
N SER A 2 6.30 11.69 14.50
CA SER A 2 4.87 11.93 14.19
C SER A 2 4.09 10.59 14.14
N ALA A 3 2.81 10.58 14.48
CA ALA A 3 1.95 9.38 14.42
C ALA A 3 1.98 8.72 13.02
N THR A 4 2.04 9.54 11.97
CA THR A 4 2.19 9.09 10.57
C THR A 4 3.49 8.34 10.30
N LEU A 5 4.61 8.78 10.88
CA LEU A 5 5.90 8.10 10.73
C LEU A 5 5.95 6.77 11.47
N ASN A 6 5.24 6.65 12.60
CA ASN A 6 5.13 5.37 13.30
C ASN A 6 4.39 4.34 12.44
N MET A 7 3.26 4.70 11.82
CA MET A 7 2.50 3.80 10.93
C MET A 7 3.36 3.25 9.78
N LEU A 8 4.20 4.09 9.18
CA LEU A 8 5.09 3.71 8.07
C LEU A 8 6.27 2.81 8.51
N ALA A 9 6.61 2.81 9.80
CA ALA A 9 7.74 2.06 10.33
C ALA A 9 7.37 0.64 10.80
N VAL A 10 6.07 0.37 11.04
CA VAL A 10 5.60 -0.94 11.54
C VAL A 10 5.84 -2.04 10.51
N ASP A 11 5.41 -1.84 9.26
CA ASP A 11 5.46 -2.87 8.23
C ASP A 11 5.99 -2.33 6.90
N LYS A 12 7.30 -2.50 6.69
CA LYS A 12 7.90 -2.19 5.40
C LYS A 12 7.42 -3.16 4.32
N LEU A 13 7.32 -2.67 3.09
CA LEU A 13 6.98 -3.52 1.95
C LEU A 13 8.07 -4.61 1.76
N ASN A 14 7.67 -5.87 1.91
CA ASN A 14 8.54 -7.05 1.80
C ASN A 14 8.13 -8.02 0.68
N GLY A 15 7.13 -7.64 -0.12
CA GLY A 15 6.66 -8.35 -1.31
C GLY A 15 5.36 -9.13 -1.10
N ASN A 16 5.14 -9.68 0.10
CA ASN A 16 3.94 -10.49 0.40
C ASN A 16 2.83 -9.68 1.09
N ASN A 17 3.12 -8.45 1.51
CA ASN A 17 2.22 -7.59 2.26
C ASN A 17 1.72 -6.37 1.46
N TYR A 18 1.79 -6.42 0.11
CA TYR A 18 1.54 -5.25 -0.72
C TYR A 18 0.14 -4.63 -0.51
N ALA A 19 -0.93 -5.41 -0.38
CA ALA A 19 -2.27 -4.85 -0.17
C ALA A 19 -2.39 -4.12 1.17
N SER A 20 -1.96 -4.75 2.28
CA SER A 20 -1.95 -4.10 3.61
C SER A 20 -1.03 -2.86 3.63
N TRP A 21 0.16 -2.96 3.05
CA TRP A 21 1.07 -1.83 2.90
C TRP A 21 0.43 -0.68 2.10
N LYS A 22 -0.19 -0.98 0.96
CA LYS A 22 -0.89 0.02 0.12
C LYS A 22 -2.01 0.71 0.89
N ASN A 23 -2.78 -0.03 1.69
CA ASN A 23 -3.83 0.54 2.54
C ASN A 23 -3.25 1.48 3.61
N THR A 24 -2.11 1.11 4.21
CA THR A 24 -1.39 1.95 5.19
C THR A 24 -0.92 3.25 4.54
N ILE A 25 -0.32 3.18 3.35
CA ILE A 25 0.10 4.36 2.59
C ILE A 25 -1.08 5.26 2.26
N ASN A 26 -2.15 4.71 1.70
CA ASN A 26 -3.36 5.48 1.38
C ASN A 26 -3.91 6.19 2.61
N THR A 27 -3.94 5.52 3.76
CA THR A 27 -4.39 6.10 5.04
C THR A 27 -3.52 7.27 5.46
N VAL A 28 -2.19 7.11 5.42
CA VAL A 28 -1.25 8.20 5.75
C VAL A 28 -1.41 9.39 4.80
N LEU A 29 -1.57 9.14 3.49
CA LEU A 29 -1.78 10.20 2.51
C LEU A 29 -3.12 10.90 2.70
N ILE A 30 -4.17 10.21 3.14
CA ILE A 30 -5.46 10.83 3.47
C ILE A 30 -5.34 11.73 4.70
N ILE A 31 -4.71 11.22 5.78
CA ILE A 31 -4.53 11.98 7.04
C ILE A 31 -3.79 13.29 6.80
N ASP A 32 -2.80 13.29 5.90
CA ASP A 32 -1.97 14.44 5.62
C ASP A 32 -2.44 15.31 4.45
N ASP A 33 -3.64 15.06 3.91
CA ASP A 33 -4.23 15.77 2.75
C ASP A 33 -3.33 15.72 1.50
N LEU A 34 -2.76 14.55 1.23
CA LEU A 34 -1.84 14.31 0.12
C LEU A 34 -2.41 13.35 -0.94
N ILE A 35 -3.53 12.68 -0.68
CA ILE A 35 -4.06 11.62 -1.57
C ILE A 35 -4.27 12.08 -3.02
N PHE A 36 -4.54 13.38 -3.22
CA PHE A 36 -4.74 13.97 -4.54
C PHE A 36 -3.54 13.78 -5.47
N VAL A 37 -2.30 13.67 -4.97
CA VAL A 37 -1.11 13.47 -5.83
C VAL A 37 -1.06 12.10 -6.52
N LEU A 38 -1.92 11.15 -6.10
CA LEU A 38 -2.10 9.87 -6.78
C LEU A 38 -3.16 9.91 -7.87
N VAL A 39 -4.10 10.87 -7.80
CA VAL A 39 -5.29 10.92 -8.67
C VAL A 39 -5.14 12.00 -9.73
N GLU A 40 -4.71 13.19 -9.32
CA GLU A 40 -4.50 14.33 -10.20
C GLU A 40 -3.28 14.10 -11.11
N GLU A 41 -3.35 14.63 -12.32
CA GLU A 41 -2.21 14.63 -13.23
C GLU A 41 -1.11 15.57 -12.73
N CYS A 42 0.15 15.20 -13.01
CA CYS A 42 1.29 16.06 -12.73
C CYS A 42 1.14 17.38 -13.51
N PRO A 43 1.06 18.53 -12.83
CA PRO A 43 0.91 19.81 -13.50
C PRO A 43 2.18 20.13 -14.30
N GLN A 44 1.99 20.73 -15.47
CA GLN A 44 3.10 21.19 -16.30
C GLN A 44 3.87 22.31 -15.59
N VAL A 45 5.18 22.32 -15.79
CA VAL A 45 6.04 23.39 -15.23
C VAL A 45 5.56 24.74 -15.78
N PRO A 46 5.20 25.71 -14.92
CA PRO A 46 4.71 27.00 -15.35
C PRO A 46 5.74 27.75 -16.19
N ALA A 47 5.31 28.38 -17.27
CA ALA A 47 6.14 29.31 -18.04
C ALA A 47 6.55 30.52 -17.19
N ALA A 48 7.63 31.22 -17.58
CA ALA A 48 8.12 32.38 -16.85
C ALA A 48 7.06 33.50 -16.71
N ASN A 49 6.20 33.66 -17.72
CA ASN A 49 5.10 34.63 -17.75
C ASN A 49 3.77 34.07 -17.19
N ALA A 50 3.75 32.87 -16.61
CA ALA A 50 2.55 32.29 -16.03
C ALA A 50 1.99 33.16 -14.90
N THR A 51 0.67 33.14 -14.77
CA THR A 51 -0.02 33.86 -13.70
C THR A 51 0.40 33.32 -12.33
N ARG A 52 0.28 34.17 -11.31
CA ARG A 52 0.59 33.78 -9.94
C ARG A 52 -0.19 32.53 -9.50
N THR A 53 -1.48 32.45 -9.83
CA THR A 53 -2.35 31.32 -9.49
C THR A 53 -1.86 30.00 -10.09
N VAL A 54 -1.42 30.01 -11.36
CA VAL A 54 -0.87 28.80 -12.00
C VAL A 54 0.41 28.34 -11.32
N ARG A 55 1.27 29.29 -10.94
CA ARG A 55 2.52 29.00 -10.24
C ARG A 55 2.28 28.44 -8.83
N GLU A 56 1.38 29.06 -8.08
CA GLU A 56 1.00 28.61 -6.72
C GLU A 56 0.37 27.21 -6.74
N ALA A 57 -0.45 26.89 -7.73
CA ALA A 57 -1.02 25.57 -7.90
C ALA A 57 0.05 24.50 -8.16
N TYR A 58 1.00 24.78 -9.07
CA TYR A 58 2.13 23.90 -9.34
C TYR A 58 2.99 23.68 -8.10
N GLU A 59 3.36 24.75 -7.39
CA GLU A 59 4.20 24.67 -6.19
C GLU A 59 3.51 23.88 -5.06
N ARG A 60 2.20 24.08 -4.86
CA ARG A 60 1.41 23.30 -3.90
C ARG A 60 1.45 21.82 -4.24
N TRP A 61 1.19 21.47 -5.50
CA TRP A 61 1.20 20.07 -5.94
C TRP A 61 2.61 19.47 -5.81
N ALA A 62 3.65 20.18 -6.25
CA ALA A 62 5.04 19.72 -6.21
C ALA A 62 5.50 19.42 -4.78
N LYS A 63 5.18 20.32 -3.83
CA LYS A 63 5.49 20.14 -2.41
C LYS A 63 4.75 18.95 -1.80
N ALA A 64 3.47 18.78 -2.13
CA ALA A 64 2.68 17.64 -1.68
C ALA A 64 3.25 16.32 -2.23
N ASN A 65 3.60 16.30 -3.51
CA ASN A 65 4.20 15.15 -4.17
C ASN A 65 5.55 14.79 -3.56
N GLU A 66 6.42 15.75 -3.27
CA GLU A 66 7.70 15.50 -2.61
C GLU A 66 7.51 14.85 -1.23
N LYS A 67 6.56 15.37 -0.44
CA LYS A 67 6.23 14.81 0.88
C LYS A 67 5.67 13.39 0.79
N ALA A 68 4.75 13.14 -0.14
CA ALA A 68 4.17 11.82 -0.36
C ALA A 68 5.21 10.80 -0.84
N ARG A 69 6.11 11.19 -1.76
CA ARG A 69 7.26 10.36 -2.18
C ARG A 69 8.14 9.98 -1.00
N ALA A 70 8.44 10.93 -0.11
CA ALA A 70 9.26 10.66 1.07
C ALA A 70 8.61 9.60 1.99
N TYR A 71 7.29 9.66 2.18
CA TYR A 71 6.56 8.64 2.97
C TYR A 71 6.62 7.26 2.34
N ILE A 72 6.38 7.17 1.03
CA ILE A 72 6.47 5.90 0.32
C ILE A 72 7.89 5.33 0.45
N LEU A 73 8.91 6.10 0.07
CA LEU A 73 10.31 5.64 0.10
C LEU A 73 10.76 5.22 1.51
N ALA A 74 10.32 5.92 2.57
CA ALA A 74 10.64 5.56 3.95
C ALA A 74 10.02 4.22 4.38
N SER A 75 8.86 3.87 3.83
CA SER A 75 8.15 2.61 4.09
C SER A 75 8.65 1.42 3.25
N LEU A 76 9.62 1.64 2.34
CA LEU A 76 10.20 0.58 1.52
C LEU A 76 11.43 -0.04 2.19
N SER A 77 11.75 -1.28 1.79
CA SER A 77 13.06 -1.87 2.04
C SER A 77 14.15 -1.06 1.33
N LYS A 78 15.40 -1.13 1.81
CA LYS A 78 16.51 -0.35 1.23
C LYS A 78 16.68 -0.58 -0.28
N VAL A 79 16.52 -1.82 -0.74
CA VAL A 79 16.64 -2.20 -2.15
C VAL A 79 15.51 -1.58 -2.98
N LEU A 80 14.27 -1.65 -2.49
CA LEU A 80 13.12 -1.06 -3.17
C LEU A 80 13.20 0.47 -3.17
N ALA A 81 13.56 1.11 -2.05
CA ALA A 81 13.76 2.55 -2.00
C ALA A 81 14.79 3.00 -3.04
N LYS A 82 15.93 2.31 -3.15
CA LYS A 82 16.98 2.63 -4.12
C LYS A 82 16.52 2.47 -5.57
N LYS A 83 15.67 1.48 -5.87
CA LYS A 83 15.11 1.27 -7.21
C LYS A 83 14.16 2.39 -7.63
N HIS A 84 13.45 3.01 -6.69
CA HIS A 84 12.37 3.96 -6.99
C HIS A 84 12.73 5.42 -6.66
N GLU A 85 13.91 5.70 -6.09
CA GLU A 85 14.30 7.06 -5.64
C GLU A 85 14.35 8.10 -6.77
N SER A 86 14.58 7.67 -8.01
CA SER A 86 14.67 8.54 -9.20
C SER A 86 13.33 8.85 -9.86
N MET A 87 12.26 8.13 -9.50
CA MET A 87 10.92 8.38 -10.05
C MET A 87 10.39 9.73 -9.54
N LEU A 88 9.82 10.54 -10.43
CA LEU A 88 9.55 11.95 -10.16
C LEU A 88 8.24 12.15 -9.41
N THR A 89 7.28 11.26 -9.59
CA THR A 89 5.95 11.37 -9.00
C THR A 89 5.66 10.22 -8.04
N THR A 90 4.83 10.52 -7.05
CA THR A 90 4.29 9.54 -6.09
C THR A 90 3.52 8.44 -6.85
N ARG A 91 2.79 8.84 -7.89
CA ARG A 91 2.01 7.96 -8.75
C ARG A 91 2.88 6.94 -9.50
N GLU A 92 3.97 7.38 -10.13
CA GLU A 92 4.93 6.48 -10.80
C GLU A 92 5.47 5.39 -9.85
N ILE A 93 5.80 5.76 -8.60
CA ILE A 93 6.27 4.80 -7.60
C ILE A 93 5.16 3.80 -7.25
N MET A 94 3.94 4.29 -7.01
CA MET A 94 2.80 3.42 -6.68
C MET A 94 2.45 2.46 -7.81
N ASP A 95 2.44 2.95 -9.05
CA ASP A 95 2.14 2.15 -10.25
C ASP A 95 3.21 1.07 -10.47
N SER A 96 4.49 1.41 -10.32
CA SER A 96 5.58 0.44 -10.42
C SER A 96 5.52 -0.64 -9.33
N LEU A 97 5.23 -0.26 -8.09
CA LEU A 97 5.05 -1.23 -7.00
C LEU A 97 3.82 -2.11 -7.22
N GLN A 98 2.75 -1.56 -7.80
CA GLN A 98 1.57 -2.32 -8.18
C GLN A 98 1.87 -3.35 -9.27
N GLU A 99 2.64 -2.97 -10.28
CA GLU A 99 3.09 -3.89 -11.33
C GLU A 99 3.94 -5.03 -10.74
N MET A 100 4.84 -4.71 -9.80
CA MET A 100 5.72 -5.71 -9.20
C MET A 100 5.01 -6.69 -8.26
N PHE A 101 4.07 -6.21 -7.44
CA PHE A 101 3.53 -6.99 -6.30
C PHE A 101 2.02 -7.18 -6.33
N GLY A 102 1.30 -6.41 -7.15
CA GLY A 102 -0.17 -6.40 -7.17
C GLY A 102 -0.74 -7.78 -7.49
N GLN A 103 -0.18 -8.46 -8.50
CA GLN A 103 -0.70 -9.77 -8.88
C GLN A 103 -0.36 -10.87 -7.88
N ALA A 104 0.85 -10.84 -7.31
CA ALA A 104 1.20 -11.79 -6.24
C ALA A 104 0.25 -11.65 -5.04
N SER A 105 -0.06 -10.41 -4.64
CA SER A 105 -1.00 -10.16 -3.54
C SER A 105 -2.42 -10.66 -3.84
N TYR A 106 -2.91 -10.46 -5.08
CA TYR A 106 -4.20 -11.01 -5.50
C TYR A 106 -4.21 -12.54 -5.47
N GLN A 107 -3.16 -13.19 -5.97
CA GLN A 107 -3.04 -14.65 -5.96
C GLN A 107 -2.97 -15.21 -4.53
N ILE A 108 -2.18 -14.60 -3.65
CA ILE A 108 -2.09 -15.01 -2.23
C ILE A 108 -3.45 -14.89 -1.55
N LYS A 109 -4.16 -13.77 -1.75
CA LYS A 109 -5.53 -13.60 -1.24
C LYS A 109 -6.44 -14.70 -1.75
N HIS A 110 -6.44 -14.94 -3.05
CA HIS A 110 -7.29 -15.95 -3.68
C HIS A 110 -7.01 -17.36 -3.13
N ASP A 111 -5.75 -17.75 -3.01
CA ASP A 111 -5.37 -19.07 -2.53
C ASP A 111 -5.69 -19.28 -1.05
N ALA A 112 -5.52 -18.24 -0.23
CA ALA A 112 -5.93 -18.26 1.17
C ALA A 112 -7.46 -18.42 1.31
N LEU A 113 -8.25 -17.64 0.57
CA LEU A 113 -9.72 -17.77 0.55
C LEU A 113 -10.17 -19.14 0.04
N LYS A 114 -9.50 -19.66 -1.01
CA LYS A 114 -9.77 -21.00 -1.53
C LYS A 114 -9.49 -22.08 -0.48
N TYR A 115 -8.40 -21.95 0.28
CA TYR A 115 -8.12 -22.87 1.38
C TYR A 115 -9.24 -22.81 2.43
N ILE A 116 -9.56 -21.62 2.93
CA ILE A 116 -10.61 -21.41 3.95
C ILE A 116 -11.93 -22.03 3.52
N TYR A 117 -12.36 -21.76 2.30
CA TYR A 117 -13.64 -22.24 1.76
C TYR A 117 -13.71 -23.77 1.65
N ASN A 118 -12.58 -24.42 1.33
CA ASN A 118 -12.53 -25.86 1.12
C ASN A 118 -12.05 -26.64 2.36
N ALA A 119 -11.67 -25.94 3.43
CA ALA A 119 -11.11 -26.57 4.61
C ALA A 119 -12.16 -27.45 5.30
N ARG A 120 -11.81 -28.73 5.47
CA ARG A 120 -12.57 -29.69 6.27
C ARG A 120 -11.60 -30.41 7.18
N MET A 121 -11.99 -30.59 8.44
CA MET A 121 -11.22 -31.37 9.39
C MET A 121 -11.41 -32.86 9.06
N ASN A 122 -10.29 -33.60 8.95
CA ASN A 122 -10.34 -35.04 8.76
C ASN A 122 -10.79 -35.73 10.06
N GLU A 123 -11.46 -36.88 9.93
CA GLU A 123 -11.85 -37.70 11.08
C GLU A 123 -10.60 -38.14 11.87
N GLY A 124 -10.64 -37.98 13.19
CA GLY A 124 -9.52 -38.27 14.08
C GLY A 124 -8.38 -37.23 14.08
N ALA A 125 -8.45 -36.17 13.26
CA ALA A 125 -7.46 -35.09 13.29
C ALA A 125 -7.62 -34.17 14.51
N SER A 126 -6.52 -33.51 14.90
CA SER A 126 -6.51 -32.56 16.01
C SER A 126 -7.31 -31.29 15.67
N VAL A 127 -8.36 -31.03 16.44
CA VAL A 127 -9.16 -29.79 16.35
C VAL A 127 -8.26 -28.56 16.52
N ARG A 128 -7.34 -28.59 17.49
CA ARG A 128 -6.44 -27.47 17.77
C ARG A 128 -5.57 -27.14 16.56
N GLU A 129 -5.00 -28.16 15.91
CA GLU A 129 -4.14 -27.96 14.74
C GLU A 129 -4.94 -27.44 13.54
N HIS A 130 -6.14 -27.98 13.33
CA HIS A 130 -7.05 -27.52 12.28
C HIS A 130 -7.40 -26.03 12.44
N VAL A 131 -7.80 -25.61 13.65
CA VAL A 131 -8.14 -24.21 13.95
C VAL A 131 -6.93 -23.29 13.76
N LEU A 132 -5.74 -23.69 14.23
CA LEU A 132 -4.53 -22.89 14.02
C LEU A 132 -4.20 -22.70 12.54
N ASN A 133 -4.36 -23.75 11.72
CA ASN A 133 -4.10 -23.62 10.29
C ASN A 133 -5.14 -22.72 9.60
N MET A 134 -6.41 -22.80 10.00
CA MET A 134 -7.44 -21.88 9.54
C MET A 134 -7.11 -20.42 9.88
N MET A 135 -6.71 -20.15 11.12
CA MET A 135 -6.30 -18.80 11.57
C MET A 135 -5.15 -18.23 10.72
N VAL A 136 -4.16 -19.06 10.37
CA VAL A 136 -3.06 -18.62 9.48
C VAL A 136 -3.60 -18.18 8.12
N HIS A 137 -4.49 -18.96 7.51
CA HIS A 137 -5.06 -18.59 6.21
C HIS A 137 -5.99 -17.37 6.29
N PHE A 138 -6.74 -17.19 7.38
CA PHE A 138 -7.53 -15.98 7.61
C PHE A 138 -6.63 -14.74 7.66
N ASN A 139 -5.59 -14.76 8.50
CA ASN A 139 -4.63 -13.66 8.60
C ASN A 139 -3.96 -13.34 7.23
N VAL A 140 -3.58 -14.36 6.46
CA VAL A 140 -2.98 -14.18 5.13
C VAL A 140 -3.96 -13.52 4.16
N ALA A 141 -5.23 -13.91 4.18
CA ALA A 141 -6.27 -13.32 3.35
C ALA A 141 -6.48 -11.84 3.71
N GLU A 142 -6.59 -11.51 5.00
CA GLU A 142 -6.75 -10.13 5.49
C GLU A 142 -5.56 -9.23 5.12
N MET A 143 -4.33 -9.70 5.37
CA MET A 143 -3.10 -8.98 4.99
C MET A 143 -3.01 -8.70 3.48
N ASN A 144 -3.69 -9.52 2.67
CA ASN A 144 -3.75 -9.38 1.22
C ASN A 144 -5.04 -8.72 0.72
N GLY A 145 -5.78 -8.05 1.61
CA GLY A 145 -6.91 -7.18 1.27
C GLY A 145 -8.24 -7.90 1.15
N ALA A 146 -8.40 -9.09 1.73
CA ALA A 146 -9.73 -9.62 2.01
C ALA A 146 -10.36 -8.84 3.17
N VAL A 147 -11.64 -8.50 3.03
CA VAL A 147 -12.45 -8.02 4.16
C VAL A 147 -13.21 -9.24 4.65
N ILE A 148 -12.87 -9.71 5.84
CA ILE A 148 -13.51 -10.85 6.48
C ILE A 148 -14.38 -10.25 7.57
N ASP A 149 -15.63 -9.97 7.20
CA ASP A 149 -16.59 -9.44 8.15
C ASP A 149 -16.94 -10.52 9.18
N GLU A 150 -17.06 -10.12 10.44
CA GLU A 150 -17.79 -10.94 11.41
C GLU A 150 -19.28 -10.81 11.03
N ALA A 151 -19.74 -11.66 10.13
CA ALA A 151 -21.16 -11.72 9.83
C ALA A 151 -21.94 -12.12 11.09
N SER A 152 -22.55 -11.10 11.72
CA SER A 152 -23.87 -11.04 12.40
C SER A 152 -24.30 -12.23 13.27
#